data_AF-A0A4U3JZB3-F1
#
_entry.id   AF-A0A4U3JZB3-F1
#
_cell.length_a   1.000
_cell.length_b   1.000
_cell.length_c   1.000
_cell.angle_alpha   90.00
_cell.angle_beta   90.00
_cell.angle_gamma   90.00
#
_symmetry.space_group_name_H-M   'P 1'
#
loop_
_entity.id
_entity.type
_entity.pdbx_description
1 polymer ?
#
loop_
_entity_poly.entity_id
_entity_poly.type
_entity_poly.pdbx_seq_one_letter_code
_entity_poly.pdbx_strand_id
1 'polypeptide(L)'
;MYVVYGVGAFNEVSIVAMLKAGLDGGSYGAAAAFGASFLFARILEGSLVGILDLGGSILTGIGIGVPAIFLSMGIKAPVENFGLALLTGALLGLAVGGVIVLIRKFTINQGNSTFGADVMMGAGNASGRFLGPLIILSAAGASIPIGIGATLGALGFYIWKKPIAGGAILGAMIFGAIFPVSL
;
A
#
# COMPACT_ATOMS: atom_id res chain seq x y z
N MET A 1 -8.28 -9.63 9.36
CA MET A 1 -7.89 -10.98 8.92
C MET A 1 -6.84 -11.58 9.85
N TYR A 2 -5.63 -11.02 9.92
CA TYR A 2 -4.55 -11.59 10.74
C TYR A 2 -4.89 -11.72 12.23
N VAL A 3 -5.45 -10.67 12.86
CA VAL A 3 -5.78 -10.67 14.30
C VAL A 3 -6.87 -11.69 14.66
N VAL A 4 -7.86 -11.89 13.80
CA VAL A 4 -9.04 -12.76 14.08
C VAL A 4 -8.83 -14.19 13.59
N TYR A 5 -8.24 -14.36 12.42
CA TYR A 5 -8.16 -15.64 11.71
C TYR A 5 -6.72 -16.15 11.54
N GLY A 6 -5.70 -15.40 11.98
CA GLY A 6 -4.29 -15.79 11.84
C GLY A 6 -3.75 -15.77 10.41
N VAL A 7 -4.56 -15.37 9.42
CA VAL A 7 -4.23 -15.42 7.99
C VAL A 7 -4.26 -14.04 7.34
N GLY A 8 -3.61 -13.89 6.18
CA GLY A 8 -3.69 -12.69 5.35
C GLY A 8 -2.58 -11.66 5.53
N ALA A 9 -1.49 -12.00 6.23
CA ALA A 9 -0.31 -11.13 6.36
C ALA A 9 0.93 -11.84 5.80
N PHE A 10 1.26 -11.58 4.54
CA PHE A 10 2.28 -12.33 3.78
C PHE A 10 3.53 -11.51 3.43
N ASN A 11 3.44 -10.18 3.48
CA ASN A 11 4.44 -9.28 2.91
C ASN A 11 5.19 -8.44 3.95
N GLU A 12 4.89 -8.57 5.24
CA GLU A 12 5.50 -7.79 6.33
C GLU A 12 5.84 -8.68 7.56
N VAL A 13 6.51 -9.81 7.32
CA VAL A 13 6.73 -10.87 8.34
C VAL A 13 7.32 -10.33 9.64
N SER A 14 8.26 -9.38 9.57
CA SER A 14 8.91 -8.76 10.73
C SER A 14 7.95 -7.90 11.57
N ILE A 15 7.10 -7.10 10.92
CA ILE A 15 6.15 -6.20 11.59
C ILE A 15 4.96 -6.99 12.14
N VAL A 16 4.54 -8.01 11.39
CA VAL A 16 3.53 -8.97 11.81
C VAL A 16 4.00 -9.75 13.04
N ALA A 17 5.29 -10.08 13.14
CA ALA A 17 5.87 -10.67 14.34
C ALA A 17 5.85 -9.72 15.54
N MET A 18 6.10 -8.40 15.34
CA MET A 18 5.94 -7.40 16.40
C MET A 18 4.48 -7.28 16.86
N LEU A 19 3.52 -7.30 15.92
CA LEU A 19 2.10 -7.30 16.25
C LEU A 19 1.71 -8.58 17.01
N LYS A 20 2.24 -9.73 16.59
CA LYS A 20 2.02 -11.02 17.28
C LYS A 20 2.56 -10.99 18.71
N ALA A 21 3.77 -10.45 18.91
CA ALA A 21 4.33 -10.27 20.25
C ALA A 21 3.43 -9.36 21.12
N GLY A 22 2.77 -8.36 20.53
CA GLY A 22 1.77 -7.55 21.21
C GLY A 22 0.48 -8.30 21.55
N LEU A 23 0.02 -9.20 20.67
CA LEU A 23 -1.13 -10.07 20.93
C LEU A 23 -0.85 -11.07 22.06
N ASP A 24 0.34 -11.67 22.07
CA ASP A 24 0.74 -12.69 23.05
C ASP A 24 1.17 -12.08 24.40
N GLY A 25 1.83 -10.92 24.38
CA GLY A 25 2.45 -10.28 25.55
C GLY A 25 1.82 -8.96 25.99
N GLY A 26 0.76 -8.50 25.34
CA GLY A 26 0.03 -7.25 25.67
C GLY A 26 0.75 -5.95 25.30
N SER A 27 1.99 -6.01 24.78
CA SER A 27 2.79 -4.84 24.41
C SER A 27 2.72 -4.57 22.90
N TYR A 28 1.74 -3.78 22.48
CA TYR A 28 1.59 -3.35 21.08
C TYR A 28 2.49 -2.16 20.69
N GLY A 29 3.24 -1.61 21.64
CA GLY A 29 3.99 -0.37 21.47
C GLY A 29 5.02 -0.42 20.33
N ALA A 30 5.68 -1.56 20.13
CA ALA A 30 6.65 -1.74 19.05
C ALA A 30 5.99 -1.68 17.66
N ALA A 31 4.89 -2.40 17.47
CA ALA A 31 4.15 -2.40 16.20
C ALA A 31 3.49 -1.04 15.92
N ALA A 32 2.93 -0.40 16.95
CA ALA A 32 2.34 0.92 16.86
C ALA A 32 3.38 2.00 16.50
N ALA A 33 4.51 2.02 17.20
CA ALA A 33 5.59 2.97 16.94
C ALA A 33 6.18 2.79 15.54
N PHE A 34 6.44 1.53 15.14
CA PHE A 34 7.00 1.24 13.82
C PHE A 34 6.04 1.66 12.69
N GLY A 35 4.75 1.32 12.80
CA GLY A 35 3.75 1.75 11.82
C GLY A 35 3.57 3.27 11.76
N ALA A 36 3.60 3.95 12.91
CA ALA A 36 3.52 5.41 12.97
C ALA A 36 4.75 6.09 12.34
N SER A 37 5.96 5.57 12.59
CA SER A 37 7.19 6.07 11.98
C SER A 37 7.17 5.95 10.45
N PHE A 38 6.62 4.86 9.91
CA PHE A 38 6.45 4.69 8.46
C PHE A 38 5.50 5.72 7.84
N LEU A 39 4.39 6.07 8.51
CA LEU A 39 3.49 7.13 8.03
C LEU A 39 4.17 8.51 8.12
N PHE A 40 4.87 8.76 9.23
CA PHE A 40 5.51 10.04 9.48
C PHE A 40 6.68 10.30 8.53
N ALA A 41 7.51 9.29 8.24
CA ALA A 41 8.61 9.39 7.30
C ALA A 41 8.14 9.87 5.91
N ARG A 42 6.97 9.42 5.46
CA ARG A 42 6.42 9.82 4.15
C ARG A 42 5.86 11.23 4.13
N ILE A 43 5.34 11.71 5.26
CA ILE A 43 4.95 13.12 5.40
C ILE A 43 6.19 14.02 5.31
N LEU A 44 7.31 13.62 5.95
CA LEU A 44 8.56 14.38 5.94
C LEU A 44 9.29 14.36 4.59
N GLU A 45 9.30 13.22 3.91
CA GLU A 45 9.89 13.10 2.58
C GLU A 45 9.04 13.80 1.49
N GLY A 46 7.75 14.02 1.75
CA GLY A 46 6.86 14.87 0.96
C GLY A 46 6.85 14.53 -0.53
N SER A 47 7.55 15.33 -1.32
CA SER A 47 7.60 15.23 -2.79
C SER A 47 8.49 14.12 -3.34
N LEU A 48 9.44 13.65 -2.54
CA LEU A 48 10.43 12.65 -2.92
C LEU A 48 9.86 11.23 -2.86
N VAL A 49 8.70 11.05 -2.23
CA VAL A 49 8.10 9.75 -1.98
C VAL A 49 7.55 9.14 -3.26
N GLY A 50 8.02 7.93 -3.57
CA GLY A 50 7.51 7.14 -4.67
C GLY A 50 6.12 6.56 -4.46
N ILE A 51 5.43 6.34 -5.57
CA ILE A 51 4.07 5.78 -5.52
C ILE A 51 4.05 4.36 -4.94
N LEU A 52 5.16 3.61 -5.06
CA LEU A 52 5.33 2.30 -4.42
C LEU A 52 5.61 2.41 -2.92
N ASP A 53 6.33 3.45 -2.52
CA ASP A 53 6.69 3.70 -1.13
C ASP A 53 5.48 4.23 -0.32
N LEU A 54 4.60 4.99 -1.01
CA LEU A 54 3.25 5.29 -0.50
C LEU A 54 2.44 4.01 -0.25
N GLY A 55 2.47 3.06 -1.19
CA GLY A 55 1.80 1.77 -1.03
C GLY A 55 2.30 0.99 0.19
N GLY A 56 3.62 0.87 0.36
CA GLY A 56 4.24 0.22 1.51
C GLY A 56 3.90 0.91 2.84
N SER A 57 3.95 2.24 2.88
CA SER A 57 3.62 3.02 4.08
C SER A 57 2.15 2.94 4.50
N ILE A 58 1.22 2.86 3.54
CA ILE A 58 -0.20 2.64 3.81
C ILE A 58 -0.42 1.22 4.32
N LEU A 59 0.22 0.24 3.68
CA LEU A 59 0.12 -1.17 4.07
C LEU A 59 0.65 -1.42 5.49
N THR A 60 1.80 -0.84 5.83
CA THR A 60 2.44 -1.00 7.14
C THR A 60 1.85 -0.08 8.20
N GLY A 61 1.68 1.19 7.87
CA GLY A 61 1.17 2.20 8.78
C GLY A 61 -0.30 2.04 9.11
N ILE A 62 -1.15 1.98 8.08
CA ILE A 62 -2.60 1.82 8.26
C ILE A 62 -2.97 0.36 8.46
N GLY A 63 -2.32 -0.57 7.75
CA GLY A 63 -2.66 -1.99 7.83
C GLY A 63 -2.15 -2.72 9.08
N ILE A 64 -1.08 -2.24 9.74
CA ILE A 64 -0.54 -2.86 10.97
C ILE A 64 -0.44 -1.86 12.13
N GLY A 65 0.09 -0.66 11.88
CA GLY A 65 0.28 0.37 12.92
C GLY A 65 -1.03 0.83 13.57
N VAL A 66 -2.04 1.18 12.78
CA VAL A 66 -3.35 1.61 13.29
C VAL A 66 -4.04 0.50 14.08
N PRO A 67 -4.13 -0.76 13.60
CA PRO A 67 -4.63 -1.88 14.42
C PRO A 67 -3.86 -2.05 15.73
N ALA A 68 -2.53 -1.92 15.73
CA ALA A 68 -1.72 -2.00 16.95
C ALA A 68 -2.08 -0.90 17.96
N ILE A 69 -2.32 0.34 17.49
CA ILE A 69 -2.78 1.46 18.33
C ILE A 69 -4.19 1.19 18.89
N PHE A 70 -5.12 0.73 18.05
CA PHE A 70 -6.47 0.41 18.52
C PHE A 70 -6.46 -0.72 19.56
N LEU A 71 -5.66 -1.76 19.33
CA LEU A 71 -5.47 -2.84 20.30
C LEU A 71 -4.80 -2.36 21.59
N SER A 72 -3.81 -1.45 21.51
CA SER A 72 -3.19 -0.86 22.72
C SER A 72 -4.15 0.00 23.54
N MET A 73 -5.14 0.60 22.88
CA MET A 73 -6.20 1.41 23.52
C MET A 73 -7.40 0.57 23.97
N GLY A 74 -7.39 -0.75 23.77
CA GLY A 74 -8.52 -1.64 24.08
C GLY A 74 -9.72 -1.51 23.11
N ILE A 75 -9.57 -0.79 22.00
CA ILE A 75 -10.61 -0.59 20.99
C ILE A 75 -10.56 -1.76 20.00
N LYS A 76 -11.39 -2.77 20.22
CA LYS A 76 -11.39 -4.01 19.42
C LYS A 76 -12.35 -4.01 18.22
N ALA A 77 -13.41 -3.19 18.27
CA ALA A 77 -14.47 -3.18 17.26
C ALA A 77 -13.97 -2.96 15.81
N PRO A 78 -13.01 -2.06 15.52
CA PRO A 78 -12.47 -1.88 14.18
C PRO A 78 -11.57 -3.03 13.70
N VAL A 79 -11.05 -3.84 14.62
CA VAL A 79 -10.07 -4.91 14.32
C VAL A 79 -10.76 -6.27 14.19
N GLU A 80 -11.82 -6.49 14.97
CA GLU A 80 -12.56 -7.76 15.01
C GLU A 80 -13.69 -7.84 13.98
N ASN A 81 -14.26 -6.70 13.57
CA ASN A 81 -15.34 -6.66 12.57
C ASN A 81 -14.79 -6.30 11.18
N PHE A 82 -14.93 -7.22 10.23
CA PHE A 82 -14.44 -7.05 8.85
C PHE A 82 -15.00 -5.79 8.17
N GLY A 83 -16.29 -5.50 8.33
CA GLY A 83 -16.92 -4.32 7.72
C GLY A 83 -16.38 -3.01 8.29
N LEU A 84 -16.21 -2.95 9.62
CA LEU A 84 -15.63 -1.78 10.29
C LEU A 84 -14.13 -1.62 9.98
N ALA A 85 -13.39 -2.72 9.86
CA ALA A 85 -11.99 -2.72 9.43
C ALA A 85 -11.83 -2.13 8.03
N LEU A 86 -12.71 -2.50 7.10
CA LEU A 86 -12.69 -1.98 5.74
C LEU A 86 -13.02 -0.47 5.71
N LEU A 87 -14.05 -0.06 6.46
CA LEU A 87 -14.46 1.34 6.55
C LEU A 87 -13.40 2.23 7.20
N THR A 88 -12.84 1.80 8.33
CA THR A 88 -11.78 2.54 9.03
C THR A 88 -10.51 2.61 8.19
N GLY A 89 -10.11 1.51 7.56
CA GLY A 89 -8.98 1.49 6.62
C GLY A 89 -9.19 2.43 5.43
N ALA A 90 -10.39 2.43 4.83
CA ALA A 90 -10.72 3.32 3.71
C ALA A 90 -10.71 4.80 4.11
N LEU A 91 -11.33 5.15 5.23
CA LEU A 91 -11.37 6.53 5.73
C LEU A 91 -9.97 7.05 6.06
N LEU A 92 -9.18 6.27 6.80
CA LEU A 92 -7.82 6.65 7.17
C LEU A 92 -6.89 6.68 5.95
N GLY A 93 -7.05 5.74 5.02
CA GLY A 93 -6.30 5.71 3.76
C GLY A 93 -6.57 6.93 2.89
N LEU A 94 -7.84 7.32 2.75
CA LEU A 94 -8.22 8.54 2.03
C LEU A 94 -7.73 9.80 2.74
N ALA A 95 -7.80 9.84 4.07
CA ALA A 95 -7.31 10.98 4.85
C ALA A 95 -5.79 11.17 4.69
N VAL A 96 -5.00 10.11 4.92
CA VAL A 96 -3.53 10.15 4.78
C VAL A 96 -3.14 10.42 3.33
N GLY A 97 -3.73 9.71 2.37
CA GLY A 97 -3.48 9.94 0.95
C GLY A 97 -3.83 11.37 0.52
N GLY A 98 -4.94 11.91 1.03
CA GLY A 98 -5.36 13.29 0.82
C GLY A 98 -4.35 14.29 1.36
N VAL A 99 -3.90 14.12 2.61
CA VAL A 99 -2.86 14.96 3.24
C VAL A 99 -1.58 14.94 2.43
N ILE A 100 -1.11 13.77 2.00
CA ILE A 100 0.10 13.63 1.19
C ILE A 100 -0.05 14.34 -0.15
N VAL A 101 -1.17 14.16 -0.86
CA VAL A 101 -1.42 14.85 -2.14
C VAL A 101 -1.46 16.36 -1.96
N LEU A 102 -2.03 16.82 -0.84
CA LEU A 102 -2.14 18.24 -0.51
C LEU A 102 -0.76 18.84 -0.25
N ILE A 103 0.05 18.22 0.63
CA ILE A 103 1.45 18.61 0.86
C ILE A 103 2.22 18.63 -0.46
N ARG A 104 2.06 17.58 -1.28
CA ARG A 104 2.72 17.49 -2.58
C ARG A 104 2.37 18.66 -3.50
N LYS A 105 1.10 19.10 -3.54
CA LYS A 105 0.69 20.27 -4.33
C LYS A 105 1.27 21.58 -3.80
N PHE A 106 1.36 21.75 -2.49
CA PHE A 106 1.85 22.99 -1.87
C PHE A 106 3.39 23.09 -1.85
N THR A 107 4.10 21.97 -1.78
CA THR A 107 5.56 21.94 -1.68
C THR A 107 6.27 21.78 -3.05
N ILE A 108 5.70 21.03 -4.02
CA ILE A 108 6.40 20.74 -5.31
C ILE A 108 6.37 21.90 -6.30
N ASN A 109 5.39 22.80 -6.26
CA ASN A 109 5.29 23.90 -7.22
C ASN A 109 6.42 24.97 -7.11
N GLN A 110 7.51 24.69 -6.37
CA GLN A 110 8.61 25.61 -6.09
C GLN A 110 10.00 25.11 -6.56
N GLY A 111 10.17 23.87 -7.08
CA GLY A 111 11.51 23.32 -7.34
C GLY A 111 11.67 22.54 -8.65
N ASN A 112 12.59 22.99 -9.51
CA ASN A 112 12.90 22.42 -10.83
C ASN A 112 13.95 21.28 -10.80
N SER A 113 14.27 20.71 -9.63
CA SER A 113 15.26 19.64 -9.47
C SER A 113 14.66 18.39 -8.82
N THR A 114 14.20 17.47 -9.69
CA THR A 114 13.50 16.23 -9.31
C THR A 114 14.42 15.00 -9.38
N PHE A 115 15.73 15.14 -9.56
CA PHE A 115 16.61 13.98 -9.85
C PHE A 115 16.58 12.90 -8.75
N GLY A 116 16.53 13.29 -7.47
CA GLY A 116 16.37 12.35 -6.35
C GLY A 116 14.96 11.78 -6.21
N ALA A 117 13.94 12.60 -6.48
CA ALA A 117 12.54 12.19 -6.41
C ALA A 117 12.19 11.23 -7.55
N ASP A 118 12.76 11.41 -8.73
CA ASP A 118 12.58 10.52 -9.87
C ASP A 118 13.17 9.12 -9.59
N VAL A 119 14.34 9.03 -8.93
CA VAL A 119 14.94 7.75 -8.53
C VAL A 119 14.14 7.06 -7.43
N MET A 120 13.69 7.79 -6.40
CA MET A 120 12.83 7.26 -5.33
C MET A 120 11.38 7.00 -5.80
N MET A 121 10.94 7.61 -6.92
CA MET A 121 9.56 7.49 -7.38
C MET A 121 9.14 6.13 -7.94
N GLY A 122 10.10 5.20 -8.10
CA GLY A 122 9.83 3.79 -8.42
C GLY A 122 8.89 3.63 -9.61
N ALA A 123 7.61 3.31 -9.34
CA ALA A 123 6.58 3.15 -10.37
C ALA A 123 6.14 4.44 -11.10
N GLY A 124 6.45 5.64 -10.58
CA GLY A 124 6.07 6.93 -11.18
C GLY A 124 7.06 7.52 -12.20
N ASN A 125 8.29 6.99 -12.26
CA ASN A 125 9.37 7.46 -13.13
C ASN A 125 9.78 6.37 -14.16
N ALA A 126 10.82 6.58 -14.97
CA ALA A 126 11.38 5.65 -15.95
C ALA A 126 11.53 4.21 -15.43
N SER A 127 11.94 4.02 -14.16
CA SER A 127 12.01 2.70 -13.51
C SER A 127 10.66 1.98 -13.47
N GLY A 128 9.57 2.71 -13.29
CA GLY A 128 8.21 2.18 -13.28
C GLY A 128 7.72 1.69 -14.63
N ARG A 129 8.25 2.26 -15.71
CA ARG A 129 8.02 1.75 -17.08
C ARG A 129 8.76 0.43 -17.31
N PHE A 130 9.91 0.22 -16.66
CA PHE A 130 10.62 -1.07 -16.67
C PHE A 130 9.93 -2.13 -15.81
N LEU A 131 9.37 -1.74 -14.66
CA LEU A 131 8.65 -2.67 -13.79
C LEU A 131 7.26 -3.06 -14.32
N GLY A 132 6.59 -2.19 -15.08
CA GLY A 132 5.26 -2.46 -15.65
C GLY A 132 5.17 -3.79 -16.42
N PRO A 133 6.04 -4.05 -17.41
CA PRO A 133 6.09 -5.34 -18.10
C PRO A 133 6.35 -6.53 -17.18
N LEU A 134 7.21 -6.38 -16.17
CA LEU A 134 7.47 -7.46 -15.19
C LEU A 134 6.23 -7.78 -14.35
N ILE A 135 5.43 -6.76 -13.99
CA ILE A 135 4.15 -6.95 -13.27
C ILE A 135 3.16 -7.72 -14.15
N ILE A 136 3.07 -7.40 -15.45
CA ILE A 136 2.19 -8.10 -16.38
C ILE A 136 2.62 -9.57 -16.54
N LEU A 137 3.93 -9.82 -16.69
CA LEU A 137 4.46 -11.18 -16.80
C LEU A 137 4.23 -11.98 -15.52
N SER A 138 4.43 -11.38 -14.35
CA SER A 138 4.15 -11.99 -13.06
C SER A 138 2.65 -12.32 -12.90
N ALA A 139 1.78 -11.38 -13.28
CA ALA A 139 0.33 -11.56 -13.29
C ALA A 139 -0.12 -12.69 -14.22
N ALA A 140 0.46 -12.79 -15.42
CA ALA A 140 0.18 -13.86 -16.38
C ALA A 140 0.68 -15.23 -15.89
N GLY A 141 1.81 -15.26 -15.17
CA GLY A 141 2.31 -16.45 -14.51
C GLY A 141 1.41 -16.93 -13.36
N ALA A 142 0.75 -16.01 -12.66
CA ALA A 142 -0.21 -16.34 -11.61
C ALA A 142 -1.53 -16.89 -12.17
N SER A 143 -2.10 -16.24 -13.19
CA SER A 143 -3.16 -16.83 -14.02
C SER A 143 -3.38 -16.05 -15.31
N ILE A 144 -3.85 -16.74 -16.36
CA ILE A 144 -4.13 -16.14 -17.66
C ILE A 144 -5.17 -14.99 -17.56
N PRO A 145 -6.31 -15.14 -16.84
CA PRO A 145 -7.29 -14.06 -16.70
C PRO A 145 -6.72 -12.82 -15.99
N ILE A 146 -5.89 -13.00 -14.98
CA ILE A 146 -5.24 -11.90 -14.26
C ILE A 146 -4.20 -11.20 -15.14
N GLY A 147 -3.44 -11.96 -15.94
CA GLY A 147 -2.51 -11.42 -16.93
C GLY A 147 -3.20 -10.56 -18.00
N ILE A 148 -4.38 -10.98 -18.47
CA ILE A 148 -5.21 -10.19 -19.38
C ILE A 148 -5.68 -8.89 -18.71
N GLY A 149 -6.19 -8.98 -17.48
CA GLY A 149 -6.58 -7.80 -16.69
C GLY A 149 -5.43 -6.81 -16.50
N ALA A 150 -4.25 -7.30 -16.14
CA ALA A 150 -3.04 -6.50 -15.98
C ALA A 150 -2.66 -5.79 -17.29
N THR A 151 -2.74 -6.50 -18.41
CA THR A 151 -2.41 -5.96 -19.74
C THR A 151 -3.37 -4.84 -20.14
N LEU A 152 -4.68 -5.04 -19.95
CA LEU A 152 -5.70 -4.03 -20.25
C LEU A 152 -5.58 -2.80 -19.35
N GLY A 153 -5.34 -2.99 -18.06
CA GLY A 153 -5.13 -1.89 -17.11
C GLY A 153 -3.87 -1.08 -17.43
N ALA A 154 -2.78 -1.77 -17.78
CA ALA A 154 -1.55 -1.14 -18.26
C ALA A 154 -1.77 -0.31 -19.54
N LEU A 155 -2.51 -0.86 -20.51
CA LEU A 155 -2.87 -0.19 -21.77
C LEU A 155 -3.70 1.08 -21.54
N GLY A 156 -4.72 1.02 -20.67
CA GLY A 156 -5.54 2.20 -20.34
C GLY A 156 -4.69 3.32 -19.73
N PHE A 157 -3.78 2.97 -18.81
CA PHE A 157 -2.89 3.95 -18.18
C PHE A 157 -1.82 4.46 -19.15
N TYR A 158 -1.38 3.63 -20.10
CA TYR A 158 -0.49 4.05 -21.18
C TYR A 158 -1.13 5.13 -22.06
N ILE A 159 -2.38 4.92 -22.49
CA ILE A 159 -3.15 5.88 -23.31
C ILE A 159 -3.34 7.20 -22.56
N TRP A 160 -3.62 7.14 -21.26
CA TRP A 160 -3.76 8.34 -20.42
C TRP A 160 -2.44 8.99 -19.99
N LYS A 161 -1.30 8.54 -20.51
CA LYS A 161 0.04 9.01 -20.11
C LYS A 161 0.25 8.97 -18.59
N LYS A 162 -0.36 7.99 -17.93
CA LYS A 162 -0.24 7.71 -16.49
C LYS A 162 0.74 6.53 -16.27
N PRO A 163 1.21 6.31 -15.03
CA PRO A 163 2.15 5.23 -14.73
C PRO A 163 1.60 3.83 -15.07
N ILE A 164 2.27 3.13 -16.01
CA ILE A 164 1.84 1.82 -16.54
C ILE A 164 1.78 0.76 -15.43
N ALA A 165 2.75 0.74 -14.52
CA ALA A 165 2.78 -0.19 -13.39
C ALA A 165 1.54 -0.08 -12.49
N GLY A 166 1.04 1.13 -12.24
CA GLY A 166 -0.20 1.33 -11.48
C GLY A 166 -1.42 0.77 -12.20
N GLY A 167 -1.51 0.98 -13.52
CA GLY A 167 -2.56 0.40 -14.36
C GLY A 167 -2.52 -1.13 -14.38
N ALA A 168 -1.33 -1.72 -14.47
CA ALA A 168 -1.13 -3.17 -14.44
C ALA A 168 -1.63 -3.79 -13.12
N ILE A 169 -1.29 -3.18 -11.98
CA ILE A 169 -1.73 -3.66 -10.66
C ILE A 169 -3.25 -3.56 -10.53
N LEU A 170 -3.85 -2.41 -10.87
CA LEU A 170 -5.30 -2.22 -10.78
C LEU A 170 -6.06 -3.20 -11.68
N GLY A 171 -5.59 -3.40 -12.91
CA GLY A 171 -6.17 -4.36 -13.84
C GLY A 171 -6.08 -5.81 -13.34
N ALA A 172 -4.92 -6.18 -12.78
CA ALA A 172 -4.73 -7.49 -12.15
C ALA A 172 -5.66 -7.69 -10.95
N MET A 173 -5.84 -6.68 -10.10
CA MET A 173 -6.72 -6.75 -8.93
C MET A 173 -8.19 -6.93 -9.31
N ILE A 174 -8.69 -6.19 -10.30
CA ILE A 174 -10.09 -6.29 -10.75
C ILE A 174 -10.36 -7.68 -11.32
N PHE A 175 -9.50 -8.17 -12.20
CA PHE A 175 -9.68 -9.49 -12.81
C PHE A 175 -9.42 -10.62 -11.81
N GLY A 176 -8.51 -10.44 -10.85
CA GLY A 176 -8.28 -11.41 -9.78
C GLY A 176 -9.45 -11.51 -8.79
N ALA A 177 -10.23 -10.44 -8.62
CA ALA A 177 -11.47 -10.49 -7.84
C ALA A 177 -12.60 -11.26 -8.55
N ILE A 178 -12.65 -11.20 -9.89
CA ILE A 178 -13.67 -11.88 -10.70
C ILE A 178 -13.28 -13.35 -10.96
N PHE A 179 -11.99 -13.62 -11.16
CA PHE A 179 -11.42 -14.93 -11.43
C PHE A 179 -10.39 -15.29 -10.34
N PRO A 180 -10.84 -15.66 -9.13
CA PRO A 180 -9.94 -16.02 -8.05
C PRO A 180 -9.15 -17.27 -8.42
N VAL A 181 -7.83 -17.19 -8.30
CA VAL A 181 -6.95 -18.35 -8.45
C VAL A 181 -7.08 -19.21 -7.20
N SER A 182 -7.37 -20.50 -7.37
CA SER A 182 -7.23 -21.46 -6.28
C SER A 182 -5.76 -21.56 -5.90
N LEU A 183 -5.43 -21.14 -4.68
CA LEU A 183 -4.09 -21.28 -4.07
C LEU A 183 -3.76 -22.74 -3.81
#